data_AF-A0A0T8UG74-F1
#
_entry.id   AF-A0A0T8UG74-F1
#
_cell.length_a   1.000
_cell.length_b   1.000
_cell.length_c   1.000
_cell.angle_alpha   90.00
_cell.angle_beta   90.00
_cell.angle_gamma   90.00
#
_symmetry.space_group_name_H-M   'P 1'
#
loop_
_entity.id
_entity.type
_entity.pdbx_description
1 polymer ?
#
loop_
_entity_poly.entity_id
_entity_poly.type
_entity_poly.pdbx_seq_one_letter_code
_entity_poly.pdbx_strand_id
1 'polypeptide(L)'
;MKSKKLKLGQIDLKMCKDYDLIQAMDYDFKTKEVMNKGRGFAVTLVKIQGLTFLIPFRSYIPKKYQLKYKLRNSAKEGYVEGLDIGKTLILEDKSYLLNTTFRLRKIEDYYKVMDNDRAIINKLVKAIIDYNRALEMNDRNKLEDPKRFKFSTFQNYSTRLRVITEKDYLE
;
A
#
# COMPACT_ATOMS: atom_id res chain seq x y z
N MET A 1 7.80 22.40 0.01
CA MET A 1 9.11 21.81 0.38
C MET A 1 9.02 20.32 0.02
N LYS A 2 9.86 19.80 -0.89
CA LYS A 2 9.71 18.39 -1.37
C LYS A 2 9.79 17.43 -0.17
N SER A 3 8.84 16.50 -0.03
CA SER A 3 8.89 15.47 1.03
C SER A 3 10.23 14.74 1.02
N LYS A 4 10.86 14.67 2.20
CA LYS A 4 12.05 13.84 2.45
C LYS A 4 11.69 12.40 2.86
N LYS A 5 10.40 12.13 3.12
CA LYS A 5 9.92 10.89 3.75
C LYS A 5 9.28 9.90 2.76
N LEU A 6 8.78 10.40 1.62
CA LEU A 6 8.26 9.57 0.53
C LEU A 6 9.24 9.52 -0.64
N LYS A 7 9.29 8.37 -1.31
CA LYS A 7 9.91 8.24 -2.63
C LYS A 7 8.92 7.55 -3.56
N LEU A 8 8.89 7.94 -4.84
CA LEU A 8 8.14 7.21 -5.84
C LEU A 8 9.04 6.17 -6.50
N GLY A 9 8.47 5.04 -6.88
CA GLY A 9 9.21 3.99 -7.57
C GLY A 9 8.31 2.99 -8.27
N GLN A 10 8.93 1.97 -8.83
CA GLN A 10 8.23 0.80 -9.38
C GLN A 10 8.81 -0.47 -8.77
N ILE A 11 7.95 -1.45 -8.58
CA ILE A 11 8.36 -2.78 -8.11
C ILE A 11 8.09 -3.84 -9.18
N ASP A 12 8.92 -4.87 -9.20
CA ASP A 12 8.62 -6.13 -9.87
C ASP A 12 7.63 -6.93 -9.03
N LEU A 13 6.47 -7.22 -9.62
CA LEU A 13 5.42 -8.02 -8.98
C LEU A 13 5.82 -9.50 -8.84
N LYS A 14 6.92 -9.94 -9.44
CA LYS A 14 7.51 -11.25 -9.16
C LYS A 14 7.75 -11.45 -7.66
N MET A 15 8.04 -10.38 -6.90
CA MET A 15 8.11 -10.44 -5.43
C MET A 15 6.86 -11.06 -4.81
N CYS A 16 5.67 -10.72 -5.32
CA CYS A 16 4.42 -11.25 -4.79
C CYS A 16 4.31 -12.76 -4.96
N LYS A 17 4.83 -13.28 -6.07
CA LYS A 17 4.90 -14.72 -6.34
C LYS A 17 5.98 -15.39 -5.50
N ASP A 18 7.18 -14.83 -5.48
CA ASP A 18 8.34 -15.44 -4.81
C ASP A 18 8.15 -15.55 -3.30
N TYR A 19 7.34 -14.66 -2.70
CA TYR A 19 7.00 -14.66 -1.28
C TYR A 19 5.55 -15.08 -0.98
N ASP A 20 4.82 -15.56 -1.99
CA ASP A 20 3.48 -16.10 -1.80
C ASP A 20 2.49 -15.14 -1.11
N LEU A 21 2.50 -13.88 -1.53
CA LEU A 21 1.76 -12.80 -0.89
C LEU A 21 0.26 -12.84 -1.22
N ILE A 22 -0.56 -13.28 -0.26
CA ILE A 22 -2.01 -13.36 -0.41
C ILE A 22 -2.59 -11.94 -0.54
N GLN A 23 -3.63 -11.79 -1.37
CA GLN A 23 -4.31 -10.52 -1.65
C GLN A 23 -3.44 -9.44 -2.30
N ALA A 24 -2.20 -9.77 -2.70
CA ALA A 24 -1.36 -8.84 -3.46
C ALA A 24 -2.01 -8.52 -4.81
N MET A 25 -1.82 -7.28 -5.26
CA MET A 25 -2.38 -6.82 -6.53
C MET A 25 -1.73 -7.56 -7.70
N ASP A 26 -2.53 -7.88 -8.72
CA ASP A 26 -2.04 -8.45 -9.99
C ASP A 26 -1.24 -9.77 -9.82
N TYR A 27 -1.42 -10.46 -8.69
CA TYR A 27 -0.90 -11.80 -8.40
C TYR A 27 -2.06 -12.71 -7.97
N ASP A 28 -2.23 -13.83 -8.67
CA ASP A 28 -3.17 -14.88 -8.27
C ASP A 28 -2.43 -15.90 -7.39
N PHE A 29 -2.80 -15.91 -6.11
CA PHE A 29 -2.19 -16.79 -5.12
C PHE A 29 -2.46 -18.28 -5.37
N LYS A 30 -3.55 -18.64 -6.05
CA LYS A 30 -3.92 -20.03 -6.33
C LYS A 30 -3.17 -20.56 -7.54
N THR A 31 -3.16 -19.80 -8.65
CA THR A 31 -2.50 -20.23 -9.89
C THR A 31 -1.00 -19.90 -9.92
N LYS A 32 -0.53 -19.08 -8.97
CA LYS A 32 0.85 -18.56 -8.90
C LYS A 32 1.24 -17.72 -10.12
N GLU A 33 0.24 -17.10 -10.75
CA GLU A 33 0.42 -16.26 -11.93
C GLU A 33 0.49 -14.78 -11.55
N VAL A 34 1.46 -14.08 -12.14
CA VAL A 34 1.56 -12.63 -12.04
C VAL A 34 1.08 -12.05 -13.35
N MET A 35 0.12 -11.12 -13.29
CA MET A 35 -0.34 -10.39 -14.46
C MET A 35 0.77 -9.43 -14.92
N ASN A 36 1.57 -9.88 -15.88
CA ASN A 36 2.62 -9.05 -16.46
C ASN A 36 1.98 -8.00 -17.39
N LYS A 37 1.94 -6.74 -16.93
CA LYS A 37 1.44 -5.59 -17.69
C LYS A 37 2.52 -4.90 -18.53
N GLY A 38 3.68 -5.55 -18.74
CA GLY A 38 4.83 -5.01 -19.47
C GLY A 38 5.55 -3.86 -18.75
N ARG A 39 5.22 -3.59 -17.49
CA ARG A 39 5.80 -2.53 -16.66
C ARG A 39 5.70 -2.89 -15.18
N GLY A 40 6.66 -2.43 -14.38
CA GLY A 40 6.59 -2.55 -12.93
C GLY A 40 5.41 -1.80 -12.32
N PHE A 41 5.04 -2.21 -11.12
CA PHE A 41 3.90 -1.65 -10.41
C PHE A 41 4.30 -0.37 -9.67
N ALA A 42 3.59 0.73 -9.94
CA ALA A 42 3.87 2.03 -9.35
C ALA A 42 3.58 2.06 -7.85
N VAL A 43 4.54 2.50 -7.05
CA VAL A 43 4.43 2.56 -5.58
C VAL A 43 4.98 3.87 -5.01
N THR A 44 4.48 4.21 -3.84
CA THR A 44 5.14 5.13 -2.91
C THR A 44 5.87 4.34 -1.84
N LEU A 45 7.16 4.60 -1.67
CA LEU A 45 8.01 3.98 -0.66
C LEU A 45 7.99 4.81 0.62
N VAL A 46 7.78 4.14 1.75
CA VAL A 46 7.80 4.73 3.10
C VAL A 46 8.72 3.89 3.99
N LYS A 47 9.62 4.53 4.74
CA LYS A 47 10.46 3.84 5.73
C LYS A 47 9.99 4.14 7.15
N ILE A 48 9.65 3.10 7.91
CA ILE A 48 9.22 3.20 9.32
C ILE A 48 9.77 1.97 10.05
N GLN A 49 10.42 2.16 11.21
CA GLN A 49 10.97 1.07 12.04
C GLN A 49 11.79 0.03 11.25
N GLY A 50 12.66 0.48 10.35
CA GLY A 50 13.51 -0.39 9.51
C GLY A 50 12.78 -1.11 8.36
N LEU A 51 11.44 -1.08 8.33
CA LEU A 51 10.63 -1.63 7.26
C LEU A 51 10.50 -0.62 6.11
N THR A 52 10.56 -1.12 4.88
CA THR A 52 10.26 -0.32 3.68
C THR A 52 8.90 -0.74 3.14
N PHE A 53 7.89 0.08 3.39
CA PHE A 53 6.54 -0.11 2.89
C PHE A 53 6.40 0.38 1.46
N LEU A 54 5.65 -0.36 0.66
CA LEU A 54 5.38 -0.10 -0.75
C LEU A 54 3.87 0.10 -0.91
N ILE A 55 3.42 1.35 -0.98
CA ILE A 55 2.01 1.68 -1.10
C ILE A 55 1.65 1.79 -2.59
N PRO A 56 0.82 0.88 -3.13
CA PRO A 56 0.50 0.85 -4.56
C PRO A 56 -0.38 2.02 -5.00
N PHE A 57 -0.05 2.60 -6.17
CA PHE A 57 -0.96 3.47 -6.91
C PHE A 57 -1.99 2.64 -7.67
N ARG A 58 -3.28 3.00 -7.55
CA ARG A 58 -4.37 2.33 -8.27
C ARG A 58 -5.33 3.34 -8.89
N SER A 59 -5.79 3.04 -10.10
CA SER A 59 -6.82 3.85 -10.79
C SER A 59 -8.25 3.41 -10.49
N TYR A 60 -8.45 2.25 -9.88
CA TYR A 60 -9.78 1.67 -9.62
C TYR A 60 -9.90 1.15 -8.18
N ILE A 61 -9.82 2.05 -7.20
CA ILE A 61 -10.11 1.72 -5.79
C ILE A 61 -11.60 1.98 -5.51
N PRO A 62 -12.40 1.01 -5.05
CA PRO A 62 -13.80 1.25 -4.72
C PRO A 62 -13.99 2.39 -3.70
N LYS A 63 -14.96 3.29 -3.92
CA LYS A 63 -15.26 4.40 -3.00
C LYS A 63 -15.53 3.93 -1.57
N LYS A 64 -16.15 2.76 -1.43
CA LYS A 64 -16.50 2.12 -0.14
C LYS A 64 -15.31 1.61 0.68
N TYR A 65 -14.14 1.40 0.07
CA TYR A 65 -12.95 0.90 0.79
C TYR A 65 -12.36 1.98 1.69
N GLN A 66 -12.03 1.69 2.93
CA GLN A 66 -11.59 2.69 3.90
C GLN A 66 -10.07 2.93 3.86
N LEU A 67 -9.30 1.89 3.52
CA LEU A 67 -7.85 1.89 3.52
C LEU A 67 -7.26 2.50 2.23
N LYS A 68 -7.52 3.78 1.98
CA LYS A 68 -7.07 4.48 0.76
C LYS A 68 -6.73 5.94 0.97
N TYR A 69 -5.75 6.50 0.27
CA TYR A 69 -5.56 7.94 0.14
C TYR A 69 -6.01 8.39 -1.25
N LYS A 70 -7.09 9.18 -1.32
CA LYS A 70 -7.73 9.59 -2.59
C LYS A 70 -6.99 10.78 -3.19
N LEU A 71 -6.60 10.67 -4.47
CA LEU A 71 -6.07 11.79 -5.25
C LEU A 71 -7.15 12.48 -6.09
N ARG A 72 -8.05 11.68 -6.68
CA ARG A 72 -9.21 12.15 -7.47
C ARG A 72 -10.27 11.05 -7.64
N ASN A 73 -11.41 11.41 -8.23
CA ASN A 73 -12.35 10.41 -8.74
C ASN A 73 -11.73 9.67 -9.94
N SER A 74 -12.05 8.40 -10.09
CA SER A 74 -11.67 7.61 -11.26
C SER A 74 -12.59 7.93 -12.44
N ALA A 75 -12.13 7.64 -13.65
CA ALA A 75 -12.98 7.63 -14.84
C ALA A 75 -14.11 6.58 -14.74
N LYS A 76 -13.92 5.53 -13.92
CA LYS A 76 -14.96 4.53 -13.64
C LYS A 76 -15.83 4.96 -12.45
N GLU A 77 -17.14 5.07 -12.67
CA GLU A 77 -18.10 5.42 -11.62
C GLU A 77 -18.03 4.44 -10.43
N GLY A 78 -18.12 4.99 -9.22
CA GLY A 78 -17.98 4.20 -7.98
C GLY A 78 -16.54 3.95 -7.53
N TYR A 79 -15.53 4.41 -8.29
CA TYR A 79 -14.11 4.24 -7.98
C TYR A 79 -13.36 5.57 -7.84
N VAL A 80 -12.18 5.50 -7.21
CA VAL A 80 -11.23 6.60 -7.05
C VAL A 80 -9.85 6.19 -7.53
N GLU A 81 -9.04 7.18 -7.89
CA GLU A 81 -7.60 7.00 -8.09
C GLU A 81 -6.84 7.47 -6.86
N GLY A 82 -5.78 6.75 -6.50
CA GLY A 82 -4.92 7.14 -5.40
C GLY A 82 -4.02 6.02 -4.90
N LEU A 83 -3.62 6.13 -3.64
CA LEU A 83 -2.82 5.12 -2.95
C LEU A 83 -3.73 4.15 -2.21
N ASP A 84 -3.52 2.85 -2.41
CA ASP A 84 -4.26 1.79 -1.73
C ASP A 84 -3.49 1.27 -0.52
N ILE A 85 -3.81 1.82 0.65
CA ILE A 85 -3.16 1.50 1.92
C ILE A 85 -3.41 0.03 2.29
N GLY A 86 -4.59 -0.51 1.97
CA GLY A 86 -4.92 -1.91 2.25
C GLY A 86 -4.10 -2.91 1.44
N LYS A 87 -3.49 -2.48 0.34
CA LYS A 87 -2.65 -3.30 -0.53
C LYS A 87 -1.15 -3.01 -0.35
N THR A 88 -0.77 -2.34 0.74
CA THR A 88 0.63 -2.03 1.03
C THR A 88 1.45 -3.30 1.23
N LEU A 89 2.59 -3.40 0.55
CA LEU A 89 3.55 -4.48 0.74
C LEU A 89 4.70 -4.04 1.61
N ILE A 90 5.44 -4.98 2.19
CA ILE A 90 6.77 -4.71 2.74
C ILE A 90 7.78 -5.23 1.71
N LEU A 91 8.75 -4.40 1.35
CA LEU A 91 9.83 -4.78 0.45
C LEU A 91 10.69 -5.86 1.10
N GLU A 92 10.75 -7.03 0.46
CA GLU A 92 11.52 -8.16 0.98
C GLU A 92 12.99 -8.10 0.55
N ASP A 93 13.22 -7.80 -0.73
CA ASP A 93 14.57 -7.64 -1.29
C ASP A 93 14.62 -6.41 -2.20
N LYS A 94 15.73 -5.66 -2.15
CA LYS A 94 15.90 -4.45 -2.97
C LYS A 94 15.97 -4.73 -4.47
N SER A 95 16.32 -5.94 -4.88
CA SER A 95 16.35 -6.38 -6.28
C SER A 95 14.98 -6.29 -6.96
N TYR A 96 13.89 -6.35 -6.20
CA TYR A 96 12.54 -6.14 -6.74
C TYR A 96 12.20 -4.66 -6.95
N LEU A 97 13.02 -3.71 -6.50
CA LEU A 97 12.88 -2.31 -6.88
C LEU A 97 13.45 -2.10 -8.28
N LEU A 98 12.59 -1.71 -9.21
CA LEU A 98 13.04 -1.41 -10.56
C LEU A 98 13.78 -0.07 -10.58
N ASN A 99 14.96 -0.04 -11.18
CA ASN A 99 15.76 1.17 -11.36
C ASN A 99 15.23 2.00 -12.55
N THR A 100 13.94 2.33 -12.52
CA THR A 100 13.27 3.14 -13.53
C THR A 100 12.92 4.51 -12.96
N THR A 101 13.09 5.56 -13.76
CA THR A 101 12.61 6.90 -13.39
C THR A 101 11.08 6.90 -13.48
N PHE A 102 10.42 6.63 -12.36
CA PHE A 102 8.96 6.66 -12.31
C PHE A 102 8.44 8.09 -12.23
N ARG A 103 7.55 8.46 -13.16
CA ARG A 103 6.82 9.72 -13.14
C ARG A 103 5.32 9.44 -13.14
N LEU A 104 4.60 10.12 -12.27
CA LEU A 104 3.14 10.10 -12.32
C LEU A 104 2.66 10.79 -13.60
N ARG A 105 1.58 10.25 -14.17
CA ARG A 105 0.99 10.78 -15.41
C ARG A 105 0.57 12.25 -15.30
N LYS A 106 0.11 12.66 -14.11
CA LYS A 106 -0.26 14.05 -13.83
C LYS A 106 0.68 14.62 -12.77
N ILE A 107 1.24 15.79 -13.04
CA ILE A 107 2.14 16.48 -12.11
C ILE A 107 1.42 16.92 -10.83
N GLU A 108 0.12 17.22 -10.92
CA GLU A 108 -0.72 17.52 -9.75
C GLU A 108 -0.80 16.34 -8.77
N ASP A 109 -0.87 15.10 -9.28
CA ASP A 109 -0.89 13.91 -8.43
C ASP A 109 0.46 13.73 -7.71
N TYR A 110 1.56 14.12 -8.36
CA TYR A 110 2.89 14.15 -7.72
C TYR A 110 2.91 15.13 -6.55
N TYR A 111 2.48 16.37 -6.73
CA TYR A 111 2.45 17.36 -5.64
C TYR A 111 1.50 16.92 -4.53
N LYS A 112 0.31 16.40 -4.85
CA LYS A 112 -0.61 15.85 -3.84
C LYS A 112 0.02 14.76 -3.00
N VAL A 113 0.84 13.88 -3.56
CA VAL A 113 1.54 12.85 -2.78
C VAL A 113 2.70 13.46 -1.99
N MET A 114 3.55 14.23 -2.66
CA MET A 114 4.80 14.72 -2.07
C MET A 114 4.61 15.86 -1.06
N ASP A 115 3.52 16.61 -1.13
CA ASP A 115 3.21 17.67 -0.17
C ASP A 115 2.31 17.18 0.99
N ASN A 116 1.81 15.94 0.91
CA ASN A 116 0.95 15.35 1.95
C ASN A 116 1.55 14.06 2.53
N ASP A 117 2.89 13.99 2.59
CA ASP A 117 3.60 12.83 3.12
C ASP A 117 3.14 12.46 4.54
N ARG A 118 3.02 13.46 5.42
CA ARG A 118 2.51 13.29 6.78
C ARG A 118 1.15 12.60 6.79
N ALA A 119 0.20 13.06 5.98
CA ALA A 119 -1.14 12.50 5.96
C ALA A 119 -1.15 11.05 5.46
N ILE A 120 -0.34 10.74 4.45
CA ILE A 120 -0.21 9.39 3.89
C ILE A 120 0.43 8.43 4.92
N ILE A 121 1.53 8.85 5.54
CA ILE A 121 2.26 8.06 6.54
C ILE A 121 1.38 7.82 7.77
N ASN A 122 0.76 8.87 8.31
CA ASN A 122 -0.14 8.73 9.47
C ASN A 122 -1.33 7.84 9.14
N LYS A 123 -1.83 7.86 7.89
CA LYS A 123 -2.89 6.94 7.47
C LYS A 123 -2.43 5.47 7.42
N LEU A 124 -1.20 5.22 6.97
CA LEU A 124 -0.60 3.89 7.00
C LEU A 124 -0.41 3.41 8.45
N VAL A 125 0.21 4.23 9.31
CA VAL A 125 0.42 3.94 10.74
C VAL A 125 -0.90 3.62 11.42
N LYS A 126 -1.92 4.47 11.24
CA LYS A 126 -3.27 4.22 11.78
C LYS A 126 -3.85 2.89 11.33
N ALA A 127 -3.76 2.58 10.04
CA ALA A 127 -4.28 1.33 9.48
C ALA A 127 -3.59 0.10 10.07
N ILE A 128 -2.27 0.18 10.31
CA ILE A 128 -1.50 -0.90 10.93
C ILE A 128 -1.87 -1.08 12.40
N ILE A 129 -1.97 0.00 13.17
CA ILE A 129 -2.39 -0.04 14.58
C ILE A 129 -3.80 -0.62 14.71
N ASP A 130 -4.75 -0.16 13.88
CA ASP A 130 -6.11 -0.69 13.85
C ASP A 130 -6.14 -2.19 13.52
N TYR A 131 -5.26 -2.65 12.63
CA TYR A 131 -5.13 -4.06 12.27
C TYR A 131 -4.55 -4.89 13.41
N ASN A 132 -3.47 -4.43 14.05
CA ASN A 132 -2.86 -5.09 15.20
C ASN A 132 -3.87 -5.23 16.35
N ARG A 133 -4.60 -4.17 16.67
CA ARG A 133 -5.69 -4.21 17.66
C ARG A 133 -6.78 -5.22 17.29
N ALA A 134 -7.17 -5.28 16.01
CA ALA A 134 -8.17 -6.25 15.56
C ALA A 134 -7.69 -7.71 15.71
N LEU A 135 -6.40 -7.97 15.49
CA LEU A 135 -5.81 -9.29 15.74
C LEU A 135 -5.76 -9.62 17.24
N GLU A 136 -5.30 -8.70 18.07
CA GLU A 136 -5.18 -8.88 19.53
C GLU A 136 -6.54 -9.17 20.17
N MET A 137 -7.59 -8.49 19.72
CA MET A 137 -8.96 -8.67 20.22
C MET A 137 -9.73 -9.78 19.50
N ASN A 138 -9.13 -10.44 18.49
CA ASN A 138 -9.83 -11.36 17.59
C ASN A 138 -11.14 -10.78 17.02
N ASP A 139 -11.11 -9.49 16.64
CA ASP A 139 -12.25 -8.73 16.14
C ASP A 139 -12.59 -9.13 14.70
N ARG A 140 -13.33 -10.24 14.56
CA ARG A 140 -13.73 -10.79 13.26
C ARG A 140 -14.52 -9.80 12.41
N ASN A 141 -15.31 -8.91 13.03
CA ASN A 141 -16.06 -7.90 12.29
C ASN A 141 -15.13 -6.96 11.52
N LYS A 142 -13.99 -6.55 12.08
CA LYS A 142 -12.99 -5.75 11.36
C LYS A 142 -12.14 -6.58 10.42
N LEU A 143 -11.70 -7.77 10.86
CA LEU A 143 -10.82 -8.64 10.09
C LEU A 143 -11.50 -9.14 8.81
N GLU A 144 -12.80 -9.41 8.87
CA GLU A 144 -13.60 -9.91 7.75
C GLU A 144 -14.39 -8.82 7.02
N ASP A 145 -14.28 -7.55 7.40
CA ASP A 145 -14.92 -6.46 6.65
C ASP A 145 -14.22 -6.26 5.29
N PRO A 146 -14.93 -6.45 4.15
CA PRO A 146 -14.39 -6.22 2.82
C PRO A 146 -14.01 -4.75 2.55
N LYS A 147 -14.48 -3.80 3.37
CA LYS A 147 -14.10 -2.38 3.29
C LYS A 147 -12.80 -2.09 4.08
N ARG A 148 -12.34 -3.02 4.91
CA ARG A 148 -11.15 -2.90 5.77
C ARG A 148 -10.13 -4.02 5.47
N PHE A 149 -10.06 -5.05 6.31
CA PHE A 149 -8.90 -5.95 6.34
C PHE A 149 -9.09 -7.28 5.61
N LYS A 150 -10.32 -7.68 5.25
CA LYS A 150 -10.57 -8.98 4.59
C LYS A 150 -9.70 -9.21 3.36
N PHE A 151 -9.51 -8.16 2.58
CA PHE A 151 -8.74 -8.18 1.36
C PHE A 151 -7.43 -7.40 1.48
N SER A 152 -6.93 -7.15 2.71
CA SER A 152 -5.65 -6.46 2.87
C SER A 152 -4.48 -7.42 2.76
N THR A 153 -3.33 -6.87 2.37
CA THR A 153 -2.04 -7.59 2.36
C THR A 153 -1.38 -7.64 3.73
N PHE A 154 -1.96 -6.99 4.75
CA PHE A 154 -1.40 -6.96 6.11
C PHE A 154 -1.31 -8.34 6.75
N GLN A 155 -2.17 -9.27 6.35
CA GLN A 155 -2.14 -10.67 6.79
C GLN A 155 -0.82 -11.39 6.51
N ASN A 156 -0.09 -10.96 5.49
CA ASN A 156 1.22 -11.54 5.16
C ASN A 156 2.31 -11.11 6.15
N TYR A 157 2.04 -10.13 7.02
CA TYR A 157 3.05 -9.41 7.79
C TYR A 157 2.71 -9.24 9.27
N SER A 158 1.72 -9.95 9.81
CA SER A 158 1.16 -9.71 11.15
C SER A 158 2.22 -9.59 12.25
N THR A 159 3.25 -10.45 12.24
CA THR A 159 4.36 -10.38 13.21
C THR A 159 5.21 -9.12 13.03
N ARG A 160 5.59 -8.80 11.79
CA ARG A 160 6.44 -7.64 11.46
C ARG A 160 5.73 -6.31 11.73
N LEU A 161 4.41 -6.26 11.56
CA LEU A 161 3.61 -5.05 11.75
C LEU A 161 3.46 -4.64 13.23
N ARG A 162 3.74 -5.53 14.20
CA ARG A 162 3.66 -5.22 15.64
C ARG A 162 4.65 -4.16 16.10
N VAL A 163 5.75 -3.95 15.37
CA VAL A 163 6.74 -2.92 15.70
C VAL A 163 6.22 -1.50 15.48
N ILE A 164 5.14 -1.35 14.70
CA ILE A 164 4.53 -0.05 14.39
C ILE A 164 3.53 0.31 15.48
N THR A 165 3.73 1.48 16.09
CA THR A 165 2.98 1.96 17.26
C THR A 165 2.55 3.42 17.08
N GLU A 166 1.81 3.97 18.05
CA GLU A 166 1.39 5.38 18.04
C GLU A 166 2.58 6.36 18.03
N LYS A 167 3.76 5.94 18.48
CA LYS A 167 4.99 6.77 18.42
C LYS A 167 5.48 7.01 17.00
N ASP A 168 5.00 6.22 16.03
CA ASP A 168 5.37 6.36 14.62
C ASP A 168 4.51 7.37 13.86
N TYR A 169 3.51 7.98 14.51
CA TYR A 169 2.82 9.13 13.94
C TYR A 169 3.78 10.30 13.74
N LEU A 170 3.62 10.99 12.63
CA LEU A 170 4.33 12.22 12.33
C LEU A 170 3.57 13.45 12.87
N GLU A 171 4.32 14.26 13.62
CA GLU A 171 3.93 15.58 14.15
C GLU A 171 3.77 16.68 13.10
#